data_AF-A0A9P0INA7-F1
#
_entry.id   AF-A0A9P0INA7-F1
#
_cell.length_a   1.000
_cell.length_b   1.000
_cell.length_c   1.000
_cell.angle_alpha   90.00
_cell.angle_beta   90.00
_cell.angle_gamma   90.00
#
_symmetry.space_group_name_H-M   'P 1'
#
loop_
_entity.id
_entity.type
_entity.pdbx_description
1 polymer ?
#
loop_
_entity_poly.entity_id
_entity_poly.type
_entity_poly.pdbx_seq_one_letter_code
_entity_poly.pdbx_strand_id
1 'polypeptide(L)'
;MRKKALNDFEKDFFKNHMTFDHHRQCLFGELDLETCRQQNVSIRSFRHQLVTLTTNKMTYNCFDDKRVVLEDNIHTYAHGHYKIQYVLNKYIIFFKFNFV
;
A
#
# COMPACT_ATOMS: atom_id res chain seq x y z
N MET A 1 1.67 10.25 3.10
CA MET A 1 2.84 9.51 3.62
C MET A 1 3.34 10.13 4.93
N ARG A 2 3.52 9.34 5.99
CA ARG A 2 4.30 9.75 7.17
C ARG A 2 5.80 9.64 6.83
N LYS A 3 6.56 10.73 6.95
CA LYS A 3 8.02 10.69 6.78
C LYS A 3 8.65 10.10 8.05
N LYS A 4 9.20 8.89 7.96
CA LYS A 4 10.15 8.38 8.96
C LYS A 4 11.55 8.88 8.62
N ALA A 5 12.38 9.10 9.62
CA ALA A 5 13.80 9.30 9.40
C ALA A 5 14.38 8.03 8.77
N LEU A 6 14.95 8.16 7.57
CA LEU A 6 15.54 7.08 6.79
C LEU A 6 17.04 7.31 6.70
N ASN A 7 17.81 6.23 6.64
CA ASN A 7 19.23 6.31 6.33
C ASN A 7 19.44 6.66 4.84
N ASP A 8 20.64 7.07 4.46
CA ASP A 8 20.89 7.57 3.10
C ASP A 8 20.75 6.49 2.02
N PHE A 9 21.07 5.24 2.36
CA PHE A 9 20.83 4.09 1.48
C PHE A 9 19.34 3.87 1.21
N GLU A 10 18.52 3.93 2.25
CA GLU A 10 17.07 3.85 2.13
C GLU A 10 16.54 5.02 1.29
N LYS A 11 17.00 6.25 1.54
CA LYS A 11 16.56 7.40 0.75
C LYS A 11 16.79 7.21 -0.75
N ASP A 12 17.93 6.65 -1.14
CA ASP A 12 18.23 6.37 -2.54
C ASP A 12 17.30 5.29 -3.12
N PHE A 13 17.11 4.19 -2.38
CA PHE A 13 16.14 3.15 -2.74
C PHE A 13 14.73 3.73 -2.94
N PHE A 14 14.25 4.56 -2.00
CA PHE A 14 12.94 5.20 -2.10
C PHE A 14 12.85 6.15 -3.31
N LYS A 15 13.90 6.91 -3.62
CA LYS A 15 13.90 7.79 -4.81
C LYS A 15 13.77 7.01 -6.12
N ASN A 16 14.44 5.86 -6.21
CA ASN A 16 14.50 5.08 -7.44
C ASN A 16 13.27 4.18 -7.64
N HIS A 17 12.66 3.70 -6.55
CA HIS A 17 11.57 2.71 -6.62
C HIS A 17 10.20 3.22 -6.19
N MET A 18 10.09 4.44 -5.63
CA MET A 18 8.81 4.99 -5.18
C MET A 18 8.40 6.22 -5.99
N THR A 19 7.93 5.99 -7.21
CA THR A 19 7.43 7.06 -8.10
C THR A 19 5.93 7.33 -7.89
N PHE A 20 5.47 8.49 -8.37
CA PHE A 20 4.06 8.86 -8.33
C PHE A 20 3.18 7.89 -9.14
N ASP A 21 3.69 7.41 -10.29
CA ASP A 21 2.93 6.51 -11.15
C ASP A 21 2.66 5.16 -10.49
N HIS A 22 3.64 4.58 -9.79
CA HIS A 22 3.44 3.36 -9.01
C HIS A 22 2.41 3.56 -7.89
N HIS A 23 2.39 4.73 -7.25
CA HIS A 23 1.35 5.06 -6.27
C HIS A 23 -0.04 5.14 -6.91
N ARG A 24 -0.15 5.79 -8.09
CA ARG A 24 -1.39 5.89 -8.83
C ARG A 24 -1.89 4.52 -9.30
N GLN A 25 -0.98 3.66 -9.76
CA GLN A 25 -1.27 2.28 -10.13
C GLN A 25 -1.76 1.47 -8.92
N CYS A 26 -1.15 1.63 -7.74
CA CYS A 26 -1.62 0.96 -6.53
C CYS A 26 -3.06 1.35 -6.14
N LEU A 27 -3.49 2.58 -6.42
CA LEU A 27 -4.83 3.06 -6.07
C LEU A 27 -5.90 2.75 -7.12
N PHE A 28 -5.55 2.75 -8.40
CA PHE A 28 -6.52 2.69 -9.52
C PHE A 28 -6.26 1.57 -10.52
N GLY A 29 -5.13 0.87 -10.43
CA GLY A 29 -4.81 -0.27 -11.28
C GLY A 29 -5.51 -1.54 -10.83
N GLU A 30 -5.39 -2.58 -11.65
CA GLU A 30 -5.72 -3.94 -11.22
C GLU A 30 -4.84 -4.29 -10.02
N LEU A 31 -5.47 -4.87 -8.99
CA LEU A 31 -4.83 -5.18 -7.72
C LEU A 31 -3.90 -6.38 -7.88
N ASP A 32 -2.79 -6.20 -8.58
CA ASP A 32 -1.79 -7.23 -8.70
C ASP A 32 -0.80 -7.13 -7.54
N LEU A 33 -0.62 -8.25 -6.85
CA LEU A 33 0.16 -8.34 -5.62
C LEU A 33 1.65 -8.04 -5.87
N GLU A 34 2.07 -8.18 -7.13
CA GLU A 34 3.41 -7.91 -7.64
C GLU A 34 3.67 -6.40 -7.81
N THR A 35 2.69 -5.61 -8.25
CA THR A 35 2.87 -4.15 -8.44
C THR A 35 3.11 -3.43 -7.12
N CYS A 36 2.58 -3.98 -6.02
CA CYS A 36 2.71 -3.45 -4.67
C CYS A 36 4.03 -3.84 -3.98
N ARG A 37 4.82 -4.74 -4.58
CA ARG A 37 6.10 -5.22 -4.06
C ARG A 37 7.25 -4.70 -4.91
N GLN A 38 8.37 -4.44 -4.25
CA GLN A 38 9.62 -4.11 -4.91
C GLN A 38 10.76 -4.92 -4.31
N GLN A 39 11.68 -5.30 -5.19
CA GLN A 39 12.87 -6.02 -4.81
C GLN A 39 13.87 -5.06 -4.14
N ASN A 40 14.23 -5.35 -2.90
CA ASN A 40 15.25 -4.64 -2.17
C ASN A 40 16.48 -5.53 -2.02
N VAL A 41 17.58 -5.11 -2.63
CA VAL A 41 18.89 -5.74 -2.52
C VAL A 41 19.71 -5.01 -1.46
N SER A 42 20.22 -5.74 -0.48
CA SER A 42 21.04 -5.15 0.60
C SER A 42 22.21 -6.05 0.95
N ILE A 43 23.35 -5.45 1.25
CA ILE A 43 24.52 -6.15 1.78
C ILE A 43 24.42 -6.14 3.31
N ARG A 44 24.52 -7.29 3.95
CA ARG A 44 24.50 -7.43 5.41
C ARG A 44 25.63 -8.32 5.90
N SER A 45 26.09 -8.07 7.11
CA SER A 45 27.02 -8.94 7.81
C SER A 45 26.27 -9.84 8.80
N PHE A 46 26.54 -11.14 8.77
CA PHE A 46 26.13 -12.08 9.81
C PHE A 46 27.35 -12.83 10.29
N ARG A 47 27.63 -12.81 11.61
CA ARG A 47 28.82 -13.45 12.20
C ARG A 47 30.11 -13.09 11.46
N HIS A 48 30.29 -11.80 11.14
CA HIS A 48 31.42 -11.26 10.37
C HIS A 48 31.56 -11.76 8.92
N GLN A 49 30.55 -12.45 8.37
CA GLN A 49 30.49 -12.82 6.96
C GLN A 49 29.52 -11.90 6.21
N LEU A 50 29.99 -11.31 5.10
CA LEU A 50 29.16 -10.48 4.23
C LEU A 50 28.31 -11.35 3.31
N VAL A 51 27.02 -11.03 3.24
CA VAL A 51 26.07 -11.67 2.34
C VAL A 51 25.22 -10.61 1.65
N THR A 52 24.88 -10.88 0.39
CA THR A 52 23.91 -10.09 -0.36
C THR A 52 22.55 -10.73 -0.20
N LEU A 53 21.60 -9.99 0.38
CA LEU A 53 20.23 -10.42 0.55
C LEU A 53 19.33 -9.70 -0.45
N THR A 54 18.57 -10.50 -1.19
CA THR A 54 17.46 -10.02 -2.02
C THR A 54 16.16 -10.28 -1.28
N THR A 55 15.39 -9.23 -1.04
CA THR A 55 14.12 -9.31 -0.30
C THR A 55 13.01 -8.64 -1.09
N ASN A 56 11.89 -9.32 -1.28
CA ASN A 56 10.69 -8.71 -1.87
C ASN A 56 9.89 -8.03 -0.76
N LYS A 57 9.95 -6.70 -0.73
CA LYS A 57 9.27 -5.88 0.28
C LYS A 57 8.01 -5.29 -0.30
N MET A 58 6.95 -5.25 0.50
CA MET A 58 5.75 -4.47 0.17
C MET A 58 6.09 -2.98 0.31
N THR A 59 5.94 -2.23 -0.77
CA THR A 59 6.28 -0.80 -0.84
C THR A 59 5.04 0.08 -0.91
N TYR A 60 4.02 -0.38 -1.63
CA TYR A 60 2.72 0.26 -1.71
C TYR A 60 1.65 -0.62 -1.10
N ASN A 61 0.69 0.00 -0.42
CA ASN A 61 -0.48 -0.69 0.11
C ASN A 61 -1.67 0.28 0.01
N CYS A 62 -2.70 -0.12 -0.73
CA CYS A 62 -3.94 0.63 -0.85
C CYS A 62 -4.92 0.36 0.30
N PHE A 63 -4.69 -0.70 1.10
CA PHE A 63 -5.53 -1.05 2.23
C PHE A 63 -5.05 -0.34 3.52
N ASP A 64 -5.96 0.37 4.19
CA ASP A 64 -5.71 0.98 5.50
C ASP A 64 -6.57 0.27 6.56
N ASP A 65 -5.95 -0.54 7.42
CA ASP A 65 -6.63 -1.33 8.44
C ASP A 65 -7.48 -0.49 9.42
N LYS A 66 -7.20 0.82 9.53
CA LYS A 66 -7.81 1.73 10.51
C LYS A 66 -8.88 2.63 9.91
N ARG A 67 -9.12 2.54 8.61
CA ARG A 67 -10.02 3.44 7.89
C ARG A 67 -10.84 2.68 6.85
N VAL A 68 -12.05 3.17 6.63
CA VAL A 68 -12.89 2.73 5.51
C VAL A 68 -12.54 3.61 4.30
N VAL A 69 -12.02 2.99 3.25
CA VAL A 69 -11.73 3.64 1.95
C VAL A 69 -13.03 3.72 1.14
N LEU A 70 -13.30 4.87 0.52
CA LEU A 70 -14.48 5.08 -0.32
C LEU A 70 -14.26 4.55 -1.75
N GLU A 71 -15.32 4.52 -2.56
CA GLU A 71 -15.29 4.02 -3.96
C GLU A 71 -14.26 4.75 -4.84
N ASP A 72 -13.87 5.96 -4.48
CA ASP A 72 -12.89 6.78 -5.20
C ASP A 72 -11.43 6.45 -4.86
N ASN A 73 -11.18 5.51 -3.94
CA ASN A 73 -9.86 5.10 -3.44
C ASN A 73 -8.98 6.24 -2.86
N ILE A 74 -9.55 7.42 -2.64
CA ILE A 74 -8.84 8.61 -2.13
C ILE A 74 -9.43 9.02 -0.78
N HIS A 75 -10.76 9.09 -0.71
CA HIS A 75 -11.43 9.58 0.48
C HIS A 75 -11.52 8.43 1.50
N THR A 76 -11.29 8.76 2.77
CA THR A 76 -11.32 7.77 3.85
C THR A 76 -12.10 8.29 5.05
N TYR A 77 -12.83 7.40 5.71
CA TYR A 77 -13.45 7.65 7.00
C TYR A 77 -12.78 6.81 8.09
N ALA A 78 -12.54 7.41 9.25
CA ALA A 78 -12.10 6.66 10.42
C ALA A 78 -13.24 5.79 10.95
N HIS A 79 -12.91 4.62 11.52
CA HIS A 79 -13.91 3.75 12.16
C HIS A 79 -14.79 4.53 13.15
N GLY A 80 -16.10 4.28 13.13
CA GLY A 80 -17.08 4.99 13.97
C GLY A 80 -17.56 6.35 13.43
N HIS A 81 -17.06 6.80 12.27
CA HIS A 81 -17.57 8.01 11.63
C HIS A 81 -19.04 7.85 11.20
N TYR A 82 -19.88 8.84 11.51
CA TYR A 82 -21.34 8.78 11.30
C TYR A 82 -21.77 8.49 9.85
N LYS A 83 -20.96 8.89 8.86
CA LYS A 83 -21.25 8.62 7.42
C LYS A 83 -20.95 7.20 6.97
N ILE A 84 -20.24 6.40 7.76
CA ILE A 84 -19.86 5.03 7.36
C ILE A 84 -21.08 4.14 7.13
N GLN A 85 -22.14 4.30 7.94
CA GLN A 85 -23.34 3.49 7.83
C GLN A 85 -24.05 3.64 6.48
N TYR A 86 -24.02 4.84 5.88
CA TYR A 86 -24.58 5.08 4.55
C TYR A 86 -23.75 4.43 3.45
N VAL A 87 -22.43 4.50 3.58
CA VAL A 87 -21.47 3.93 2.63
C VAL A 87 -21.57 2.40 2.64
N LEU A 88 -21.54 1.77 3.82
CA LEU A 88 -21.66 0.31 3.94
C LEU A 88 -23.01 -0.24 3.45
N ASN A 89 -24.12 0.47 3.72
CA ASN A 89 -25.43 0.06 3.21
C ASN A 89 -25.48 0.11 1.67
N LYS A 90 -24.86 1.11 1.04
CA LYS A 90 -24.75 1.18 -0.42
C LYS A 90 -23.97 -0.02 -0.99
N TYR A 91 -22.84 -0.39 -0.39
CA TYR A 91 -22.06 -1.56 -0.81
C TYR A 91 -22.81 -2.88 -0.60
N ILE A 92 -23.55 -3.04 0.51
CA ILE A 92 -24.38 -4.21 0.77
C ILE A 92 -25.49 -4.33 -0.29
N ILE A 93 -26.14 -3.22 -0.66
CA ILE A 93 -27.17 -3.21 -1.72
C ILE A 93 -26.55 -3.49 -3.10
N PHE A 94 -25.37 -2.94 -3.39
CA PHE A 94 -24.66 -3.17 -4.65
C PHE A 94 -24.22 -4.63 -4.82
N PHE A 95 -23.76 -5.29 -3.76
CA PHE A 95 -23.47 -6.73 -3.77
C PHE A 95 -24.74 -7.58 -3.90
N LYS A 96 -25.87 -7.12 -3.34
CA LYS A 96 -27.16 -7.82 -3.44
C LYS A 96 -27.78 -7.75 -4.85
N PHE A 97 -27.48 -6.69 -5.61
CA PHE A 97 -27.99 -6.49 -6.97
C PHE A 97 -27.12 -7.11 -8.07
N ASN A 98 -25.81 -7.32 -7.83
CA ASN A 98 -24.91 -7.94 -8.82
C ASN A 98 -24.84 -9.48 -8.72
N PHE A 99 -25.57 -10.09 -7.78
CA PHE A 99 -25.67 -11.54 -7.61
C PHE A 99 -27.06 -12.11 -7.96
N VAL A 100 -27.86 -11.34 -8.72
CA VAL A 100 -29.11 -11.80 -9.36
C VAL A 100 -28.96 -11.69 -10.86
#